data_AF-A0A2J8WVL4-F1
#
_entry.id   AF-A0A2J8WVL4-F1
#
_cell.length_a   1.000
_cell.length_b   1.000
_cell.length_c   1.000
_cell.angle_alpha   90.00
_cell.angle_beta   90.00
_cell.angle_gamma   90.00
#
_symmetry.space_group_name_H-M   'P 1'
#
loop_
_entity.id
_entity.type
_entity.pdbx_description
1 polymer ?
#
loop_
_entity_poly.entity_id
_entity_poly.type
_entity_poly.pdbx_seq_one_letter_code
_entity_poly.pdbx_strand_id
1 'polypeptide(L)'
;SYGKVVDLAPLHLDARISLSTLQQQLGQPEKALEALEPMYDPDTLAQDANAAQQELKLLLHRSTLLFSQGKMYGYVDTLLTMLAMLLKVAMNRAQVCLISSSKSGERHLYLIKVSRDKISDSSDQESANCDAKGNNFICIMLYKIWLN
;
A
#
# COMPACT_ATOMS: atom_id res chain seq x y z
N SER A 1 9.08 20.41 -18.23
CA SER A 1 8.61 19.02 -18.31
C SER A 1 8.24 18.56 -16.92
N TYR A 2 7.14 17.82 -16.75
CA TYR A 2 6.71 17.29 -15.45
C TYR A 2 7.73 16.33 -14.85
N GLY A 3 8.49 15.58 -15.66
CA GLY A 3 9.58 14.72 -15.18
C GLY A 3 10.59 15.49 -14.32
N LYS A 4 11.08 16.63 -14.83
CA LYS A 4 12.00 17.50 -14.08
C LYS A 4 11.40 18.05 -12.77
N VAL A 5 10.07 18.27 -12.73
CA VAL A 5 9.40 18.72 -11.51
C VAL A 5 9.35 17.59 -10.49
N VAL A 6 9.04 16.37 -10.92
CA VAL A 6 9.04 15.18 -10.05
C VAL A 6 10.45 14.87 -9.53
N ASP A 7 11.48 15.03 -10.37
CA ASP A 7 12.87 14.84 -9.96
C ASP A 7 13.30 15.83 -8.85
N LEU A 8 12.85 17.09 -8.95
CA LEU A 8 13.18 18.15 -7.99
C LEU A 8 12.26 18.16 -6.76
N ALA A 9 11.01 17.72 -6.92
CA ALA A 9 9.99 17.67 -5.89
C ALA A 9 9.20 16.35 -5.97
N PRO A 10 9.76 15.23 -5.48
CA PRO A 10 9.15 13.90 -5.56
C PRO A 10 7.80 13.78 -4.83
N LEU A 11 7.51 14.71 -3.92
CA LEU A 11 6.25 14.78 -3.16
C LEU A 11 5.21 15.70 -3.82
N HIS A 12 5.45 16.23 -5.02
CA HIS A 12 4.48 17.08 -5.70
C HIS A 12 3.39 16.26 -6.39
N LEU A 13 2.28 16.04 -5.69
CA LEU A 13 1.15 15.19 -6.14
C LEU A 13 0.68 15.51 -7.57
N ASP A 14 0.31 16.76 -7.87
CA ASP A 14 -0.26 17.11 -9.18
C ASP A 14 0.72 16.91 -10.34
N ALA A 15 2.03 17.11 -10.09
CA ALA A 15 3.06 16.88 -11.08
C ALA A 15 3.19 15.39 -11.42
N ARG A 16 3.08 14.51 -10.40
CA ARG A 16 3.09 13.05 -10.58
C ARG A 16 1.86 12.54 -11.33
N ILE A 17 0.68 13.02 -10.96
CA ILE A 17 -0.58 12.69 -11.68
C ILE A 17 -0.47 13.12 -13.15
N SER A 18 -0.03 14.36 -13.39
CA SER A 18 0.14 14.89 -14.74
C SER A 18 1.18 14.11 -15.55
N LEU A 19 2.31 13.74 -14.92
CA LEU A 19 3.34 12.91 -15.55
C LEU A 19 2.79 11.54 -15.94
N SER A 20 2.05 10.88 -15.05
CA SER A 20 1.38 9.60 -15.31
C SER A 20 0.42 9.68 -16.49
N THR A 21 -0.46 10.69 -16.52
CA THR A 21 -1.41 10.88 -17.63
C THR A 21 -0.68 11.06 -18.96
N LEU A 22 0.39 11.86 -18.99
CA LEU A 22 1.19 12.07 -20.20
C LEU A 22 1.89 10.78 -20.65
N GLN A 23 2.50 10.03 -19.73
CA GLN A 23 3.16 8.76 -20.06
C GLN A 23 2.16 7.73 -20.60
N GLN A 24 0.95 7.66 -20.05
CA GLN A 24 -0.12 6.80 -20.56
C GLN A 24 -0.54 7.20 -21.98
N GLN A 25 -0.72 8.50 -22.25
CA GLN A 25 -1.06 9.01 -23.59
C GLN A 25 0.03 8.76 -24.63
N LEU A 26 1.30 8.73 -24.20
CA LEU A 26 2.45 8.41 -25.03
C LEU A 26 2.66 6.91 -25.25
N GLY A 27 1.73 6.05 -24.78
CA GLY A 27 1.85 4.61 -24.90
C GLY A 27 2.95 4.01 -24.03
N GLN A 28 3.28 4.65 -22.90
CA GLN A 28 4.27 4.19 -21.92
C GLN A 28 3.57 3.78 -20.60
N PRO A 29 2.77 2.69 -20.60
CA PRO A 29 1.90 2.35 -19.47
C PRO A 29 2.67 1.98 -18.19
N GLU A 30 3.87 1.43 -18.30
CA GLU A 30 4.73 1.07 -17.16
C GLU A 30 5.25 2.33 -16.46
N LYS A 31 5.78 3.28 -17.24
CA LYS A 31 6.26 4.55 -16.69
C LYS A 31 5.13 5.34 -16.03
N ALA A 32 3.94 5.30 -16.62
CA ALA A 32 2.76 5.92 -16.03
C ALA A 32 2.47 5.38 -14.61
N LEU A 33 2.67 4.07 -14.38
CA LEU A 33 2.55 3.48 -13.05
C LEU A 33 3.72 3.83 -12.12
N GLU A 34 4.94 3.95 -12.63
CA GLU A 34 6.12 4.40 -11.86
C GLU A 34 5.89 5.83 -11.32
N ALA A 35 5.33 6.72 -12.13
CA ALA A 35 4.98 8.07 -11.68
C ALA A 35 3.97 8.07 -10.51
N LEU A 36 3.16 7.02 -10.35
CA LEU A 36 2.18 6.86 -9.27
C LEU A 36 2.63 5.88 -8.16
N GLU A 37 3.93 5.65 -7.99
CA GLU A 37 4.46 4.94 -6.82
C GLU A 37 4.20 5.70 -5.51
N PRO A 38 4.07 5.00 -4.36
CA PRO A 38 3.80 5.63 -3.07
C PRO A 38 4.72 6.81 -2.77
N MET A 39 4.16 7.90 -2.24
CA MET A 39 4.91 9.13 -1.97
C MET A 39 5.51 9.15 -0.57
N TYR A 40 4.80 8.56 0.38
CA TYR A 40 5.15 8.63 1.79
C TYR A 40 5.45 7.24 2.36
N ASP A 41 6.35 7.20 3.33
CA ASP A 41 6.52 6.01 4.14
C ASP A 41 5.29 5.81 5.06
N PRO A 42 5.04 4.58 5.51
CA PRO A 42 3.87 4.30 6.33
C PRO A 42 3.81 5.03 7.68
N ASP A 43 4.96 5.40 8.27
CA ASP A 43 5.00 6.09 9.55
C ASP A 43 4.51 7.54 9.38
N THR A 44 4.95 8.21 8.30
CA THR A 44 4.44 9.52 7.89
C THR A 44 2.94 9.50 7.63
N LEU A 45 2.44 8.47 6.92
CA LEU A 45 1.00 8.33 6.63
C LEU A 45 0.14 8.13 7.89
N ALA A 46 0.70 7.58 8.97
CA ALA A 46 -0.03 7.37 10.21
C ALA A 46 -0.12 8.63 11.08
N GLN A 47 0.84 9.54 10.95
CA GLN A 47 0.95 10.73 11.78
C GLN A 47 0.41 12.00 11.10
N ASP A 48 0.53 12.09 9.77
CA ASP A 48 0.13 13.26 8.99
C ASP A 48 -1.12 12.98 8.14
N ALA A 49 -2.25 13.58 8.54
CA ALA A 49 -3.52 13.47 7.85
C ALA A 49 -3.51 14.07 6.43
N ASN A 50 -2.72 15.12 6.19
CA ASN A 50 -2.58 15.73 4.87
C ASN A 50 -1.75 14.82 3.95
N ALA A 51 -0.67 14.24 4.46
CA ALA A 51 0.09 13.22 3.72
C ALA A 51 -0.79 12.01 3.37
N ALA A 52 -1.58 11.52 4.33
CA ALA A 52 -2.54 10.43 4.10
C ALA A 52 -3.60 10.79 3.03
N GLN A 53 -4.11 12.03 3.04
CA GLN A 53 -5.08 12.49 2.05
C GLN A 53 -4.46 12.59 0.64
N GLN A 54 -3.21 13.03 0.54
CA GLN A 54 -2.49 13.08 -0.75
C GLN A 54 -2.21 11.68 -1.29
N GLU A 55 -1.78 10.77 -0.43
CA GLU A 55 -1.55 9.37 -0.79
C GLU A 55 -2.84 8.68 -1.26
N LEU A 56 -3.97 8.91 -0.58
CA LEU A 56 -5.28 8.40 -1.03
C LEU A 56 -5.66 8.91 -2.43
N LYS A 57 -5.38 10.18 -2.74
CA LYS A 57 -5.61 10.72 -4.09
C LYS A 57 -4.69 10.06 -5.12
N LEU A 58 -3.43 9.84 -4.78
CA LEU A 58 -2.46 9.15 -5.63
C LEU A 58 -2.92 7.70 -5.92
N LEU A 59 -3.30 6.95 -4.88
CA LEU A 59 -3.79 5.57 -4.99
C LEU A 59 -5.06 5.48 -5.84
N LEU A 60 -5.96 6.46 -5.73
CA LEU A 60 -7.15 6.53 -6.59
C LEU A 60 -6.78 6.65 -8.07
N HIS A 61 -5.83 7.51 -8.43
CA HIS A 61 -5.34 7.63 -9.80
C HIS A 61 -4.65 6.34 -10.25
N ARG A 62 -3.85 5.72 -9.37
CA ARG A 62 -3.16 4.45 -9.64
C ARG A 62 -4.17 3.34 -9.92
N SER A 63 -5.24 3.24 -9.13
CA SER A 63 -6.30 2.24 -9.32
C SER A 63 -7.02 2.42 -10.65
N THR A 64 -7.35 3.66 -11.02
CA THR A 64 -8.00 3.98 -12.31
C THR A 64 -7.11 3.55 -13.48
N LEU A 65 -5.80 3.83 -13.38
CA LEU A 65 -4.83 3.45 -14.40
C LEU A 65 -4.68 1.92 -14.48
N LEU A 66 -4.53 1.22 -13.36
CA LEU A 66 -4.42 -0.24 -13.31
C LEU A 66 -5.65 -0.93 -13.90
N PHE A 67 -6.84 -0.42 -13.59
CA PHE A 67 -8.09 -0.90 -14.17
C PHE A 67 -8.09 -0.72 -15.69
N SER A 68 -7.70 0.46 -16.20
CA SER A 68 -7.63 0.72 -17.64
C SER A 68 -6.60 -0.16 -18.38
N GLN A 69 -5.53 -0.58 -17.70
CA GLN A 69 -4.49 -1.46 -18.24
C GLN A 69 -4.83 -2.96 -18.06
N GLY A 70 -5.95 -3.31 -17.45
CA GLY A 70 -6.33 -4.70 -17.15
C GLY A 70 -5.49 -5.39 -16.06
N LYS A 71 -4.68 -4.64 -15.31
CA LYS A 71 -3.80 -5.15 -14.25
C LYS A 71 -4.58 -5.38 -12.95
N MET A 72 -5.44 -6.40 -12.95
CA MET A 72 -6.43 -6.66 -11.89
C MET A 72 -5.83 -6.90 -10.50
N TYR A 73 -4.73 -7.63 -10.39
CA TYR A 73 -4.11 -7.89 -9.09
C TYR A 73 -3.61 -6.60 -8.43
N GLY A 74 -2.85 -5.78 -9.16
CA GLY A 74 -2.40 -4.49 -8.65
C GLY A 74 -3.57 -3.55 -8.33
N TYR A 75 -4.66 -3.60 -9.12
CA TYR A 75 -5.87 -2.84 -8.86
C TYR A 75 -6.48 -3.21 -7.49
N VAL A 76 -6.66 -4.51 -7.23
CA VAL A 76 -7.19 -5.02 -5.96
C VAL A 76 -6.27 -4.65 -4.79
N ASP A 77 -4.95 -4.80 -4.95
CA ASP A 77 -3.98 -4.43 -3.91
C ASP A 77 -4.07 -2.93 -3.56
N THR A 78 -4.23 -2.08 -4.59
CA THR A 78 -4.40 -0.64 -4.41
C THR A 78 -5.70 -0.32 -3.66
N LEU A 79 -6.82 -0.98 -4.03
CA LEU A 79 -8.10 -0.81 -3.32
C LEU A 79 -8.02 -1.26 -1.86
N LEU A 80 -7.41 -2.42 -1.60
CA LEU A 80 -7.25 -2.93 -0.24
C LEU A 80 -6.39 -2.00 0.61
N THR A 81 -5.35 -1.40 0.02
CA THR A 81 -4.54 -0.38 0.69
C THR A 81 -5.37 0.85 1.05
N MET A 82 -6.18 1.39 0.12
CA MET A 82 -7.07 2.53 0.40
C MET A 82 -8.10 2.20 1.49
N LEU A 83 -8.71 1.01 1.44
CA LEU A 83 -9.65 0.55 2.46
C LEU A 83 -8.96 0.47 3.83
N ALA A 84 -7.73 -0.03 3.90
CA ALA A 84 -6.97 -0.12 5.14
C ALA A 84 -6.66 1.27 5.75
N MET A 85 -6.37 2.26 4.91
CA MET A 85 -6.17 3.64 5.35
C MET A 85 -7.46 4.27 5.88
N LEU A 86 -8.58 4.11 5.15
CA LEU A 86 -9.86 4.73 5.50
C LEU A 86 -10.55 4.06 6.69
N LEU A 87 -10.47 2.74 6.80
CA LEU A 87 -11.19 1.94 7.79
C LEU A 87 -10.30 1.55 8.97
N LYS A 88 -9.26 2.33 9.23
CA LYS A 88 -8.24 2.04 10.25
C LYS A 88 -8.88 1.62 11.59
N VAL A 89 -9.64 2.52 12.21
CA VAL A 89 -10.25 2.23 13.52
C VAL A 89 -11.20 1.02 13.49
N ALA A 90 -11.96 0.84 12.41
CA ALA A 90 -12.91 -0.28 12.28
C ALA A 90 -12.21 -1.63 12.13
N MET A 91 -11.14 -1.71 11.34
CA MET A 91 -10.38 -2.93 11.11
C MET A 91 -9.66 -3.41 12.37
N ASN A 92 -9.07 -2.50 13.15
CA ASN A 92 -8.45 -2.88 14.44
C ASN A 92 -9.50 -3.38 15.44
N ARG A 93 -10.65 -2.70 15.56
CA ARG A 93 -11.77 -3.19 16.39
C ARG A 93 -12.25 -4.59 15.95
N ALA A 94 -12.31 -4.84 14.64
CA ALA A 94 -12.70 -6.12 14.07
C ALA A 94 -11.58 -7.18 14.08
N GLN A 95 -10.37 -6.82 14.52
CA GLN A 95 -9.16 -7.65 14.49
C GLN A 95 -8.82 -8.15 13.08
N VAL A 96 -9.00 -7.31 12.08
CA VAL A 96 -8.66 -7.60 10.68
C VAL A 96 -7.38 -6.86 10.30
N CYS A 97 -6.41 -7.56 9.72
CA CYS A 97 -5.20 -6.96 9.19
C CYS A 97 -5.02 -7.25 7.71
N LEU A 98 -4.27 -6.37 7.04
CA LEU A 98 -3.83 -6.54 5.67
C LEU A 98 -2.49 -7.28 5.69
N ILE A 99 -2.42 -8.43 5.03
CA ILE A 99 -1.21 -9.23 4.88
C ILE A 99 -0.81 -9.32 3.42
N SER A 100 0.47 -9.59 3.20
CA SER A 100 0.98 -9.92 1.88
C SER A 100 1.32 -11.40 1.80
N SER A 101 1.00 -12.03 0.68
CA SER A 101 1.26 -13.44 0.44
C SER A 101 1.80 -13.62 -0.97
N SER A 102 2.85 -14.44 -1.10
CA SER A 102 3.53 -14.74 -2.36
C SER A 102 3.34 -16.19 -2.82
N LYS A 103 2.25 -16.84 -2.41
CA LYS A 103 1.99 -18.27 -2.66
C LYS A 103 1.96 -18.67 -4.15
N SER A 104 1.71 -17.72 -5.06
CA SER A 104 1.66 -17.94 -6.51
C SER A 104 2.89 -17.46 -7.27
N GLY A 105 3.95 -17.02 -6.59
CA GLY A 105 5.10 -16.35 -7.21
C GLY A 105 4.90 -14.84 -7.43
N GLU A 106 3.66 -14.36 -7.35
CA GLU A 106 3.32 -12.93 -7.30
C GLU A 106 2.87 -12.54 -5.89
N ARG A 107 3.25 -11.31 -5.48
CA ARG A 107 2.93 -10.77 -4.16
C ARG A 107 1.58 -10.05 -4.23
N HIS A 108 0.57 -10.58 -3.54
CA HIS A 108 -0.75 -9.98 -3.44
C HIS A 108 -1.15 -9.69 -1.98
N LEU A 109 -2.11 -8.80 -1.80
CA LEU A 109 -2.64 -8.41 -0.51
C LEU A 109 -3.95 -9.15 -0.17
N TYR A 110 -4.11 -9.49 1.11
CA TYR A 110 -5.28 -10.19 1.63
C TYR A 110 -5.67 -9.63 2.99
N LEU A 111 -6.97 -9.68 3.30
CA LEU A 111 -7.48 -9.39 4.63
C LEU A 111 -7.62 -10.69 5.42
N ILE A 112 -7.06 -10.73 6.64
CA ILE A 112 -7.21 -11.86 7.56
C ILE A 112 -7.71 -11.38 8.91
N LYS A 113 -8.50 -12.23 9.58
CA LYS A 113 -8.88 -12.03 10.98
C LYS A 113 -7.80 -12.64 11.89
N VAL A 114 -7.33 -11.87 12.86
CA VAL A 114 -6.29 -12.24 13.81
C VAL A 114 -6.94 -12.45 15.18
N SER A 115 -6.62 -13.54 15.89
CA SER A 115 -7.08 -13.76 17.26
C SER A 115 -6.18 -13.04 18.28
N ARG A 116 -6.78 -12.49 19.34
CA ARG A 116 -6.09 -11.69 20.37
C ARG A 116 -5.10 -12.50 21.23
N ASP A 117 -5.23 -13.83 21.26
CA ASP A 117 -4.42 -14.75 22.10
C ASP A 117 -2.99 -15.00 21.58
N LYS A 118 -2.57 -14.34 20.48
CA LYS A 118 -1.17 -14.32 20.02
C LYS A 118 -0.44 -13.02 20.35
N ILE A 119 -1.01 -12.19 21.24
CA ILE A 119 -0.50 -10.85 21.58
C ILE A 119 -0.23 -10.79 23.09
N SER A 120 0.77 -11.53 23.56
CA SER A 120 1.43 -11.22 24.83
C SER A 120 2.87 -11.77 24.85
N ASP A 121 3.77 -10.88 25.25
CA ASP A 121 5.14 -11.05 25.73
C ASP A 121 6.24 -11.41 24.72
N SER A 122 6.97 -10.39 24.26
CA SER A 122 8.39 -10.22 24.63
C SER A 122 8.95 -8.97 23.94
N SER A 123 9.46 -8.04 24.73
CA SER A 123 10.60 -7.23 24.32
C SER A 123 11.73 -8.17 23.88
N ASP A 124 12.46 -7.74 22.86
CA ASP A 124 13.69 -8.36 22.38
C ASP A 124 13.54 -9.63 21.53
N GLN A 125 13.99 -9.48 20.29
CA GLN A 125 14.55 -10.51 19.42
C GLN A 125 13.59 -11.47 18.69
N GLU A 126 13.93 -11.64 17.41
CA GLU A 126 13.56 -12.73 16.50
C GLU A 126 12.14 -12.77 15.90
N SER A 127 12.11 -12.45 14.61
CA SER A 127 11.32 -13.11 13.56
C SER A 127 10.34 -14.19 14.03
N ALA A 128 9.15 -13.77 14.46
CA ALA A 128 8.04 -14.68 14.71
C ALA A 128 7.50 -15.19 13.37
N ASN A 129 8.06 -16.32 12.96
CA ASN A 129 7.50 -17.23 11.97
C ASN A 129 6.10 -17.65 12.42
N CYS A 130 5.06 -17.19 11.72
CA CYS A 130 3.69 -17.60 11.99
C CYS A 130 3.44 -18.98 11.36
N ASP A 131 3.89 -20.04 12.03
CA ASP A 131 3.50 -21.41 11.72
C ASP A 131 2.03 -21.65 12.13
N ALA A 132 1.16 -21.60 11.13
CA ALA A 132 -0.13 -22.29 11.13
C ALA A 132 -0.34 -22.82 9.70
N LYS A 133 0.12 -24.05 9.47
CA LYS A 133 0.06 -24.79 8.19
C LYS A 133 0.76 -24.10 7.02
N GLY A 134 2.08 -24.31 6.91
CA GLY A 134 2.80 -24.44 5.65
C GLY A 134 2.54 -23.35 4.61
N ASN A 135 2.43 -22.11 5.05
CA ASN A 135 2.15 -20.97 4.19
C ASN A 135 3.04 -19.82 4.66
N ASN A 136 4.08 -19.54 3.87
CA ASN A 136 5.00 -18.41 4.07
C ASN A 136 4.24 -17.08 3.92
N PHE A 137 3.52 -16.68 4.97
CA PHE A 137 2.92 -15.37 5.09
C PHE A 137 3.96 -14.43 5.69
N ILE A 138 4.56 -13.61 4.85
CA ILE A 138 5.32 -12.47 5.36
C ILE A 138 4.27 -11.44 5.79
N CYS A 139 4.05 -11.32 7.10
CA CYS A 139 3.44 -10.13 7.67
C CYS A 139 4.34 -8.95 7.30
N ILE A 140 4.07 -8.30 6.16
CA ILE A 140 4.61 -6.97 5.91
C ILE A 140 4.12 -6.15 7.09
N MET A 141 5.09 -5.64 7.83
CA MET A 141 5.00 -4.97 9.12
C MET A 141 4.16 -3.68 9.06
N LEU A 142 2.90 -3.75 8.67
CA LEU A 142 1.87 -2.78 9.09
C LEU A 142 1.60 -2.90 10.59
N TYR A 143 2.09 -3.98 11.23
CA TYR A 143 2.04 -4.19 12.67
C TYR A 143 2.75 -3.09 13.47
N LYS A 144 3.83 -2.48 12.94
CA LYS A 144 4.53 -1.35 13.61
C LYS A 144 3.80 -0.01 13.46
N ILE A 145 3.04 0.18 12.39
CA ILE A 145 2.29 1.42 12.08
C ILE A 145 1.00 1.55 12.90
N TRP A 146 0.65 0.52 13.67
CA TRP A 146 -0.68 0.37 14.27
C TRP A 146 -0.71 0.11 15.77
N LEU A 147 0.46 0.16 16.43
CA LEU A 147 0.57 0.05 17.88
C LEU A 147 1.19 1.28 18.57
N ASN A 148 1.34 2.41 17.85
CA ASN A 148 1.50 3.73 18.46
C ASN A 148 0.25 4.56 18.20
#